data_AF-A0A7T5RE87-F1
#
_entry.id   AF-A0A7T5RE87-F1
#
_cell.length_a   1.000
_cell.length_b   1.000
_cell.length_c   1.000
_cell.angle_alpha   90.00
_cell.angle_beta   90.00
_cell.angle_gamma   90.00
#
_symmetry.space_group_name_H-M   'P 1'
#
loop_
_entity.id
_entity.type
_entity.pdbx_description
1 polymer ?
#
loop_
_entity_poly.entity_id
_entity_poly.type
_entity_poly.pdbx_seq_one_letter_code
_entity_poly.pdbx_strand_id
1 'polypeptide(L)' 'MARKRKADPEKIKKILENRGYKDGKPPRGYEAHHIKPLAEGGKDTPKNIRVIRATKHRQIHKNRRERGEE' A
#
# COMPACT_ATOMS: atom_id res chain seq x y z
N MET A 1 -16.65 14.98 -7.96
CA MET A 1 -15.37 14.33 -8.33
C MET A 1 -14.62 13.95 -7.06
N ALA A 2 -14.47 12.65 -6.75
CA ALA A 2 -13.70 12.23 -5.59
C ALA A 2 -12.23 12.66 -5.78
N ARG A 3 -11.71 13.52 -4.89
CA ARG A 3 -10.28 13.88 -4.88
C ARG A 3 -9.48 12.58 -4.83
N LYS A 4 -8.68 12.30 -5.88
CA LYS A 4 -7.71 11.20 -5.87
C LYS A 4 -6.81 11.40 -4.65
N ARG A 5 -7.04 10.61 -3.60
CA ARG A 5 -6.21 10.64 -2.39
C ARG A 5 -4.84 10.11 -2.79
N LYS A 6 -3.83 10.95 -2.60
CA LYS A 6 -2.43 10.54 -2.75
C LYS A 6 -2.00 9.84 -1.46
N ALA A 7 -1.13 8.85 -1.61
CA ALA A 7 -0.49 8.21 -0.47
C ALA A 7 0.37 9.26 0.26
N ASP A 8 0.30 9.27 1.58
CA ASP A 8 1.17 10.09 2.42
C ASP A 8 2.47 9.30 2.75
N PRO A 9 3.60 9.63 2.12
CA PRO A 9 4.84 8.87 2.28
C PRO A 9 5.40 8.95 3.69
N GLU A 10 5.24 10.09 4.39
CA GLU A 10 5.73 10.26 5.77
C GLU A 10 4.90 9.40 6.73
N LYS A 11 3.59 9.36 6.51
CA LYS A 11 2.69 8.51 7.30
C LYS A 11 2.97 7.03 7.09
N ILE A 12 3.22 6.61 5.84
CA ILE A 12 3.61 5.23 5.53
C ILE A 12 4.94 4.88 6.19
N LYS A 13 5.95 5.77 6.10
CA LYS A 13 7.25 5.60 6.75
C LYS A 13 7.09 5.38 8.26
N LYS A 14 6.33 6.25 8.94
CA LYS A 14 6.06 6.14 10.37
C LYS A 14 5.32 4.84 10.73
N ILE A 15 4.38 4.39 9.90
CA ILE A 15 3.69 3.11 10.09
C ILE A 15 4.65 1.93 9.96
N LEU A 16 5.60 2.00 9.02
CA LEU A 16 6.61 0.97 8.84
C LEU A 16 7.64 0.98 9.99
N GLU A 17 8.09 2.15 10.45
CA GLU A 17 8.97 2.28 11.62
C GLU A 17 8.31 1.68 12.87
N ASN A 18 7.03 2.02 13.13
CA ASN A 18 6.26 1.48 14.25
C ASN A 18 6.07 -0.04 14.20
N ARG A 19 6.25 -0.67 13.03
CA ARG A 19 6.20 -2.12 12.84
C ARG A 19 7.56 -2.80 12.99
N GLY A 20 8.62 -2.05 13.27
CA GLY A 20 9.97 -2.55 13.41
C GLY A 20 10.75 -2.63 12.08
N TYR A 21 10.26 -2.02 11.01
CA TYR A 21 11.03 -1.94 9.77
C TYR A 21 12.08 -0.84 9.86
N LYS A 22 13.34 -1.21 9.64
CA LYS A 22 14.47 -0.26 9.62
C LYS A 22 14.24 0.83 8.58
N ASP A 23 14.52 2.07 8.96
CA ASP A 23 14.37 3.28 8.13
C ASP A 23 12.96 3.56 7.59
N GLY A 24 11.94 2.87 8.15
CA GLY A 24 10.57 2.94 7.64
C GLY A 24 10.43 2.39 6.23
N LYS A 25 11.27 1.42 5.86
CA LYS A 25 11.29 0.81 4.53
C LYS A 25 10.96 -0.67 4.60
N PRO A 26 10.14 -1.20 3.69
CA PRO A 26 9.95 -2.63 3.60
C PRO A 26 11.29 -3.32 3.25
N PRO A 27 11.49 -4.58 3.68
CA PRO A 27 12.69 -5.34 3.36
C PRO A 27 12.81 -5.54 1.85
N ARG A 28 14.02 -5.84 1.37
CA ARG A 28 14.28 -6.04 -0.06
C ARG A 28 13.34 -7.09 -0.65
N GLY A 29 12.69 -6.75 -1.76
CA GLY A 29 11.71 -7.61 -2.44
C GLY A 29 10.29 -7.52 -1.88
N TYR A 30 10.04 -6.63 -0.90
CA TYR A 30 8.72 -6.35 -0.36
C TYR A 30 8.33 -4.89 -0.58
N GLU A 31 7.02 -4.64 -0.63
CA GLU A 31 6.42 -3.34 -0.87
C GLU A 31 5.25 -3.11 0.09
N ALA A 32 5.01 -1.83 0.42
CA ALA A 32 3.83 -1.42 1.16
C ALA A 32 2.62 -1.37 0.21
N HIS A 33 1.60 -2.15 0.54
CA HIS A 33 0.37 -2.30 -0.23
C HIS A 33 -0.84 -1.87 0.59
N HIS A 34 -1.72 -1.06 0.01
CA HIS A 34 -3.02 -0.74 0.58
C HIS A 34 -4.04 -1.83 0.27
N ILE A 35 -4.57 -2.48 1.32
CA ILE A 35 -5.63 -3.50 1.20
C ILE A 35 -6.82 -2.90 0.47
N LYS A 36 -7.36 -1.79 1.01
CA LYS A 36 -8.34 -0.94 0.33
C LYS A 36 -7.59 0.17 -0.44
N PRO A 37 -7.72 0.23 -1.77
CA PRO A 37 -7.16 1.30 -2.60
C PRO A 37 -7.57 2.69 -2.12
N LEU A 38 -6.69 3.67 -2.29
CA LEU A 38 -7.01 5.07 -2.00
C LEU A 38 -8.16 5.61 -2.86
N ALA A 39 -8.29 5.10 -4.10
CA ALA A 39 -9.38 5.42 -5.01
C ALA A 39 -10.77 5.04 -4.43
N GLU A 40 -10.84 3.96 -3.67
CA GLU A 40 -12.07 3.46 -3.02
C GLU A 40 -12.25 3.99 -1.59
N GLY A 41 -11.51 5.05 -1.22
CA GLY A 41 -11.56 5.65 0.11
C GLY A 41 -10.67 4.97 1.15
N GLY A 42 -9.73 4.14 0.73
CA GLY A 42 -8.64 3.63 1.57
C GLY A 42 -7.88 4.77 2.26
N LYS A 43 -7.25 4.46 3.40
CA LYS A 43 -6.47 5.41 4.21
C LYS A 43 -5.11 4.83 4.55
N ASP A 44 -4.11 5.69 4.75
CA ASP A 44 -2.79 5.33 5.27
C ASP A 44 -2.90 5.02 6.77
N THR A 45 -3.29 3.80 7.08
CA THR A 45 -3.44 3.32 8.46
C THR A 45 -2.68 2.03 8.67
N PRO A 46 -2.24 1.74 9.91
CA PRO A 46 -1.61 0.46 10.23
C PRO A 46 -2.50 -0.76 9.95
N LYS A 47 -3.81 -0.61 9.80
CA LYS A 47 -4.70 -1.72 9.45
C LYS A 47 -4.83 -1.91 7.93
N ASN A 48 -4.73 -0.82 7.16
CA ASN A 48 -4.91 -0.84 5.72
C ASN A 48 -3.62 -1.04 4.93
N ILE A 49 -2.44 -0.78 5.53
CA ILE A 49 -1.15 -1.01 4.88
C ILE A 49 -0.64 -2.40 5.22
N ARG A 50 -0.22 -3.19 4.25
CA ARG A 50 0.45 -4.49 4.44
C ARG A 50 1.76 -4.51 3.68
N VAL A 51 2.76 -5.19 4.24
CA VAL A 51 4.02 -5.43 3.55
C VAL A 51 3.91 -6.78 2.85
N ILE A 52 3.95 -6.77 1.52
CA ILE A 52 3.81 -7.96 0.69
C ILE A 52 4.96 -8.05 -0.29
N ARG A 53 5.26 -9.25 -0.82
CA ARG A 53 6.27 -9.40 -1.87
C ARG A 53 5.89 -8.59 -3.11
N ALA A 54 6.87 -7.96 -3.75
CA ALA A 54 6.66 -7.15 -4.96
C ALA A 54 5.98 -7.94 -6.09
N THR A 55 6.30 -9.23 -6.23
CA THR A 55 5.65 -10.12 -7.20
C THR A 55 4.15 -10.30 -6.93
N LYS A 56 3.79 -10.51 -5.65
CA LYS A 56 2.39 -10.58 -5.22
C LYS A 56 1.68 -9.24 -5.40
N HIS A 57 2.37 -8.14 -5.11
CA HIS A 57 1.83 -6.80 -5.30
C HIS A 57 1.45 -6.53 -6.76
N ARG A 58 2.36 -6.86 -7.69
CA ARG A 58 2.11 -6.78 -9.13
C ARG A 58 0.95 -7.66 -9.57
N GLN A 59 0.86 -8.89 -9.04
CA GLN A 59 -0.24 -9.80 -9.38
C GLN A 59 -1.60 -9.25 -8.92
N ILE A 60 -1.67 -8.64 -7.73
CA ILE A 60 -2.92 -8.04 -7.22
C ILE A 60 -3.39 -6.93 -8.16
N HIS A 61 -2.49 -6.04 -8.60
CA HIS A 61 -2.84 -4.99 -9.57
C HIS A 61 -3.26 -5.57 -10.92
N LYS A 62 -2.54 -6.59 -11.43
CA LYS A 62 -2.94 -7.30 -12.67
C LYS A 62 -4.36 -7.86 -12.56
N ASN A 63 -4.69 -8.53 -11.47
CA ASN A 63 -6.01 -9.10 -11.24
C ASN A 63 -7.10 -8.01 -11.12
N ARG A 64 -6.80 -6.87 -10.48
CA ARG A 64 -7.74 -5.74 -10.39
C ARG A 64 -8.02 -5.12 -11.76
N ARG A 65 -6.97 -4.92 -12.57
CA ARG A 65 -7.11 -4.48 -13.97
C ARG A 65 -7.95 -5.46 -14.80
N GLU A 66 -7.72 -6.77 -14.65
CA GLU A 66 -8.51 -7.79 -15.36
C GLU A 66 -9.98 -7.80 -14.93
N ARG A 67 -10.29 -7.37 -13.69
CA ARG A 67 -11.66 -7.22 -13.18
C ARG A 67 -12.29 -5.84 -13.44
N GLY A 68 -11.55 -4.89 -14.02
CA GLY A 68 -12.03 -3.53 -14.26
C GLY A 68 -12.15 -2.66 -12.99
N GLU A 69 -11.40 -2.98 -11.94
CA GLU A 69 -11.43 -2.30 -10.63
C GLU A 69 -10.33 -1.21 -10.48
N GLU A 70 -9.55 -0.98 -11.53
CA GLU A 70 -8.44 -0.01 -11.59
C GLU A 70 -8.57 0.92 -12.80
#